data_AF-A0A962WY35-F1
#
_entry.id   AF-A0A962WY35-F1
#
_cell.length_a   1.000
_cell.length_b   1.000
_cell.length_c   1.000
_cell.angle_alpha   90.00
_cell.angle_beta   90.00
_cell.angle_gamma   90.00
#
_symmetry.space_group_name_H-M   'P 1'
#
loop_
_entity.id
_entity.type
_entity.pdbx_description
1 polymer ?
#
loop_
_entity_poly.entity_id
_entity_poly.type
_entity_poly.pdbx_seq_one_letter_code
_entity_poly.pdbx_strand_id
1 'polypeptide(L)'
;APTLVVSDENAAKQVSHVENLRMLKRKKHELGDILLVDQKHAVSMTYYRNNILHLTALPALVACCFPQGAMHDRPAVRNMIACIYPFFRREFFLQWRVENIDKEVDSLLDWLSGQKLLDFDEQSGNFLHAAENAGSPQLQLLANVISPTLELYYLMIVMLRDSREKKISRDDIEKKSFLVAQRVAMIHELNSPDFSDKHLIANFLTQLEKNRCIRLRDDDGIECSGDFSLVEKNLSLLLSPQARSAILQTAKTQS
;
A
#
# COMPACT_ATOMS: atom_id res chain seq x y z
N ALA A 1 11.71 17.86 10.71
CA ALA A 1 10.71 16.81 10.98
C ALA A 1 9.33 17.42 10.77
N PRO A 2 8.33 16.67 10.27
CA PRO A 2 6.95 17.17 10.23
C PRO A 2 6.50 17.53 11.64
N THR A 3 5.76 18.64 11.79
CA THR A 3 5.18 19.03 13.08
C THR A 3 3.99 18.12 13.36
N LEU A 4 4.17 17.16 14.26
CA LEU A 4 3.10 16.28 14.71
C LEU A 4 2.31 16.98 15.82
N VAL A 5 1.01 17.17 15.61
CA VAL A 5 0.08 17.62 16.64
C VAL A 5 -0.90 16.48 16.90
N VAL A 6 -0.81 15.88 18.08
CA VAL A 6 -1.76 14.87 18.54
C VAL A 6 -2.82 15.58 19.38
N SER A 7 -4.09 15.34 19.11
CA SER A 7 -5.17 15.89 19.92
C SER A 7 -5.22 15.21 21.28
N ASP A 8 -5.39 16.00 22.35
CA ASP A 8 -5.64 15.50 23.71
C ASP A 8 -7.07 14.96 23.89
N GLU A 9 -7.93 15.13 22.87
CA GLU A 9 -9.30 14.62 22.90
C GLU A 9 -9.35 13.11 22.68
N ASN A 10 -10.23 12.44 23.43
CA ASN A 10 -10.54 11.04 23.16
C ASN A 10 -11.32 10.86 21.84
N ALA A 11 -11.39 9.62 21.33
CA ALA A 11 -12.03 9.30 20.05
C ALA A 11 -13.49 9.81 19.96
N ALA A 12 -14.28 9.68 21.03
CA ALA A 12 -15.69 10.11 21.02
C ALA A 12 -15.82 11.64 20.89
N LYS A 13 -14.95 12.40 21.56
CA LYS A 13 -14.89 13.87 21.45
C LYS A 13 -14.45 14.31 20.06
N GLN A 14 -13.44 13.67 19.49
CA GLN A 14 -12.99 13.97 18.12
C GLN A 14 -14.10 13.74 17.10
N VAL A 15 -14.82 12.61 17.18
CA VAL A 15 -15.98 12.33 16.31
C VAL A 15 -17.06 13.41 16.49
N SER A 16 -17.41 13.73 17.73
CA SER A 16 -18.41 14.76 18.03
C SER A 16 -18.00 16.14 17.51
N HIS A 17 -16.71 16.48 17.58
CA HIS A 17 -16.16 17.72 17.05
C HIS A 17 -16.36 17.82 15.53
N VAL A 18 -16.03 16.76 14.79
CA VAL A 18 -16.18 16.72 13.32
C VAL A 18 -17.66 16.72 12.90
N GLU A 19 -18.55 16.11 13.69
CA GLU A 19 -20.01 16.21 13.51
C GLU A 19 -20.50 17.66 13.68
N ASN A 20 -20.01 18.37 14.70
CA ASN A 20 -20.36 19.79 14.95
C ASN A 20 -19.88 20.71 13.81
N LEU A 21 -18.76 20.37 13.17
CA LEU A 21 -18.28 21.05 11.95
C LEU A 21 -19.10 20.73 10.70
N ARG A 22 -20.12 19.86 10.80
CA ARG A 22 -20.98 19.37 9.69
C ARG A 22 -20.22 18.64 8.59
N MET A 23 -19.04 18.11 8.91
CA MET A 23 -18.21 17.33 7.99
C MET A 23 -18.54 15.83 8.04
N LEU A 24 -19.20 15.38 9.11
CA LEU A 24 -19.62 14.00 9.33
C LEU A 24 -21.11 13.95 9.65
N LYS A 25 -21.83 12.96 9.11
CA LYS A 25 -23.24 12.70 9.38
C LYS A 25 -23.38 11.35 10.06
N ARG A 26 -24.11 11.31 11.17
CA ARG A 26 -24.43 10.07 11.88
C ARG A 26 -25.83 9.61 11.54
N LYS A 27 -25.93 8.40 11.00
CA LYS A 27 -27.18 7.68 10.80
C LYS A 27 -27.33 6.69 11.94
N LYS A 28 -28.31 6.92 12.83
CA LYS A 28 -28.61 6.01 13.91
C LYS A 28 -29.10 4.67 13.37
N HIS A 29 -28.67 3.59 14.00
CA HIS A 29 -29.06 2.24 13.66
C HIS A 29 -29.01 1.35 14.90
N GLU A 30 -29.92 0.37 14.99
CA GLU A 30 -30.12 -0.45 16.19
C GLU A 30 -28.88 -1.28 16.57
N LEU A 31 -28.04 -1.62 15.59
CA LEU A 31 -26.79 -2.36 15.77
C LEU A 31 -25.54 -1.48 15.92
N GLY A 32 -25.73 -0.16 16.06
CA GLY A 32 -24.64 0.81 16.15
C GLY A 32 -24.67 1.83 15.02
N ASP A 33 -24.34 3.07 15.36
CA ASP A 33 -24.46 4.19 14.45
C ASP A 33 -23.48 4.09 13.27
N ILE A 34 -23.95 4.52 12.09
CA ILE A 34 -23.14 4.61 10.88
C ILE A 34 -22.70 6.05 10.68
N LEU A 35 -21.40 6.27 10.57
CA LEU A 35 -20.80 7.58 10.29
C LEU A 35 -20.52 7.71 8.79
N LEU A 36 -21.04 8.78 8.19
CA LEU A 36 -21.03 9.02 6.76
C LEU A 36 -20.39 10.37 6.46
N VAL A 37 -19.48 10.39 5.49
CA VAL A 37 -18.95 11.62 4.89
C VAL A 37 -19.69 11.85 3.59
N ASP A 38 -20.19 13.07 3.35
CA ASP A 38 -20.83 13.38 2.07
C ASP A 38 -19.79 13.62 0.95
N GLN A 39 -20.24 13.58 -0.31
CA GLN A 39 -19.34 13.75 -1.45
C GLN A 39 -18.57 15.07 -1.43
N LYS A 40 -19.15 16.14 -0.86
CA LYS A 40 -18.48 17.44 -0.76
C LYS A 40 -17.23 17.36 0.12
N HIS A 41 -17.33 16.66 1.26
CA HIS A 41 -16.23 16.51 2.20
C HIS A 41 -15.29 15.35 1.83
N ALA A 42 -15.73 14.39 0.99
CA ALA A 42 -14.90 13.28 0.51
C ALA A 42 -13.60 13.75 -0.16
N VAL A 43 -13.66 14.83 -0.95
CA VAL A 43 -12.44 15.44 -1.55
C VAL A 43 -11.49 15.95 -0.47
N SER A 44 -12.02 16.54 0.60
CA SER A 44 -11.19 16.99 1.73
C SER A 44 -10.56 15.82 2.49
N MET A 45 -11.24 14.66 2.55
CA MET A 45 -10.67 13.46 3.18
C MET A 45 -9.42 12.96 2.45
N THR A 46 -9.32 13.12 1.13
CA THR A 46 -8.09 12.82 0.39
C THR A 46 -6.94 13.71 0.86
N TYR A 47 -7.19 15.00 1.08
CA TYR A 47 -6.20 15.92 1.64
C TYR A 47 -5.77 15.53 3.06
N TYR A 48 -6.73 15.24 3.95
CA TYR A 48 -6.41 14.80 5.32
C TYR A 48 -5.66 13.48 5.36
N ARG A 49 -6.03 12.52 4.49
CA ARG A 49 -5.31 11.25 4.33
C ARG A 49 -3.85 11.54 3.98
N ASN A 50 -3.58 12.36 2.97
CA ASN A 50 -2.21 12.69 2.55
C ASN A 50 -1.40 13.37 3.68
N ASN A 51 -2.06 14.12 4.56
CA ASN A 51 -1.43 14.78 5.71
C ASN A 51 -1.11 13.85 6.89
N ILE A 52 -1.63 12.63 6.93
CA ILE A 52 -1.28 11.66 7.98
C ILE A 52 -0.54 10.45 7.42
N LEU A 53 -0.58 10.26 6.10
CA LEU A 53 -0.07 9.06 5.45
C LEU A 53 1.43 8.85 5.70
N HIS A 54 2.22 9.91 5.82
CA HIS A 54 3.65 9.82 6.13
C HIS A 54 3.95 9.28 7.54
N LEU A 55 2.96 9.27 8.45
CA LEU A 55 3.05 8.66 9.78
C LEU A 55 2.66 7.18 9.75
N THR A 56 1.70 6.81 8.90
CA THR A 56 1.09 5.47 8.89
C THR A 56 1.59 4.57 7.76
N ALA A 57 2.26 5.11 6.73
CA ALA A 57 2.67 4.34 5.55
C ALA A 57 3.64 3.20 5.86
N LEU A 58 4.67 3.44 6.69
CA LEU A 58 5.61 2.37 7.06
C LEU A 58 4.94 1.31 7.97
N PRO A 59 4.20 1.67 9.04
CA PRO A 59 3.40 0.71 9.79
C PRO A 59 2.42 -0.09 8.91
N ALA A 60 1.77 0.57 7.94
CA ALA A 60 0.89 -0.06 6.97
C ALA A 60 1.63 -1.04 6.06
N LEU A 61 2.84 -0.69 5.63
CA LEU A 61 3.69 -1.58 4.83
C LEU A 61 4.11 -2.82 5.62
N VAL A 62 4.44 -2.68 6.91
CA VAL A 62 4.68 -3.82 7.81
C VAL A 62 3.42 -4.66 7.96
N ALA A 63 2.25 -4.04 8.13
CA ALA A 63 0.98 -4.77 8.23
C ALA A 63 0.66 -5.58 6.97
N CYS A 64 0.98 -5.06 5.78
CA CYS A 64 0.84 -5.79 4.51
C CYS A 64 1.75 -7.02 4.40
N CYS A 65 2.81 -7.14 5.21
CA CYS A 65 3.60 -8.38 5.29
C CYS A 65 2.83 -9.54 5.93
N PHE A 66 1.71 -9.28 6.61
CA PHE A 66 0.95 -10.29 7.34
C PHE A 66 -0.47 -10.41 6.80
N PRO A 67 -0.69 -10.84 5.53
CA PRO A 67 -2.02 -11.26 5.11
C PRO A 67 -2.47 -12.47 5.95
N GLN A 68 -3.77 -12.76 5.94
CA GLN A 68 -4.35 -13.83 6.75
C GLN A 68 -3.63 -15.18 6.51
N GLY A 69 -3.09 -15.76 7.59
CA GLY A 69 -2.35 -17.03 7.54
C GLY A 69 -0.85 -16.91 7.20
N ALA A 70 -0.33 -15.70 6.98
CA ALA A 70 1.10 -15.50 6.79
C ALA A 70 1.87 -15.59 8.12
N MET A 71 3.08 -16.14 8.03
CA MET A 71 4.04 -16.25 9.13
C MET A 71 5.40 -15.85 8.61
N HIS A 72 6.02 -14.87 9.26
CA HIS A 72 7.31 -14.34 8.84
C HIS A 72 8.20 -14.05 10.04
N ASP A 73 9.46 -14.43 9.92
CA ASP A 73 10.50 -14.00 10.85
C ASP A 73 10.92 -12.55 10.55
N ARG A 74 11.66 -11.95 11.49
CA ARG A 74 12.20 -10.60 11.33
C ARG A 74 12.98 -10.42 10.02
N PRO A 75 13.96 -11.29 9.70
CA PRO A 75 14.71 -11.19 8.46
C PRO A 75 13.83 -11.17 7.20
N ALA A 76 12.80 -12.01 7.12
CA ALA A 76 11.89 -12.02 5.98
C ALA A 76 11.15 -10.69 5.83
N VAL A 77 10.61 -10.14 6.93
CA VAL A 77 9.92 -8.84 6.91
C VAL A 77 10.86 -7.71 6.49
N ARG A 78 12.07 -7.66 7.06
CA ARG A 78 13.09 -6.68 6.66
C ARG A 78 13.41 -6.77 5.17
N ASN A 79 13.63 -7.97 4.64
CA ASN A 79 13.93 -8.17 3.22
C ASN A 79 12.81 -7.68 2.30
N MET A 80 11.54 -8.00 2.65
CA MET A 80 10.39 -7.53 1.90
C MET A 80 10.30 -6.00 1.93
N ILE A 81 10.44 -5.39 3.11
CA ILE A 81 10.31 -3.94 3.26
C ILE A 81 11.50 -3.21 2.63
N ALA A 82 12.73 -3.65 2.85
CA ALA A 82 13.92 -3.02 2.27
C ALA A 82 13.89 -3.00 0.74
N CYS A 83 13.31 -4.04 0.12
CA CYS A 83 13.12 -4.10 -1.33
C CYS A 83 12.13 -3.05 -1.84
N ILE A 84 11.04 -2.80 -1.10
CA ILE A 84 9.91 -1.97 -1.56
C ILE A 84 9.95 -0.53 -1.03
N TYR A 85 10.58 -0.31 0.12
CA TYR A 85 10.67 0.97 0.81
C TYR A 85 11.23 2.12 -0.06
N PRO A 86 12.25 1.93 -0.93
CA PRO A 86 12.75 3.01 -1.78
C PRO A 86 11.68 3.68 -2.65
N PHE A 87 10.70 2.90 -3.13
CA PHE A 87 9.58 3.41 -3.93
C PHE A 87 8.62 4.24 -3.06
N PHE A 88 8.22 3.70 -1.91
CA PHE A 88 7.32 4.34 -0.95
C PHE A 88 7.89 5.61 -0.34
N ARG A 89 9.18 5.58 0.01
CA ARG A 89 9.87 6.73 0.60
C ARG A 89 9.79 7.95 -0.30
N ARG A 90 9.96 7.75 -1.61
CA ARG A 90 9.94 8.83 -2.59
C ARG A 90 8.52 9.36 -2.82
N GLU A 91 7.55 8.47 -2.95
CA GLU A 91 6.16 8.84 -3.22
C GLU A 91 5.52 9.56 -2.01
N PHE A 92 5.77 9.06 -0.81
CA PHE A 92 5.14 9.55 0.41
C PHE A 92 6.03 10.45 1.27
N PHE A 93 7.20 10.85 0.73
CA PHE A 93 8.17 11.72 1.41
C PHE A 93 8.56 11.22 2.81
N LEU A 94 8.75 9.90 2.95
CA LEU A 94 8.99 9.29 4.25
C LEU A 94 10.35 9.71 4.82
N GLN A 95 10.35 9.96 6.13
CA GLN A 95 11.49 10.56 6.82
C GLN A 95 12.65 9.59 7.06
N TRP A 96 12.36 8.29 7.20
CA TRP A 96 13.39 7.31 7.52
C TRP A 96 14.34 7.11 6.34
N ARG A 97 15.62 7.02 6.64
CA ARG A 97 16.63 6.74 5.61
C ARG A 97 16.62 5.25 5.27
N VAL A 98 16.98 4.91 4.04
CA VAL A 98 16.96 3.52 3.57
C VAL A 98 17.93 2.65 4.37
N GLU A 99 19.06 3.22 4.79
CA GLU A 99 20.09 2.50 5.55
C GLU A 99 19.64 2.13 6.98
N ASN A 100 18.63 2.84 7.51
CA ASN A 100 18.11 2.62 8.86
C ASN A 100 16.77 1.86 8.85
N ILE A 101 16.25 1.47 7.68
CA ILE A 101 14.88 0.94 7.57
C ILE A 101 14.69 -0.33 8.42
N ASP A 102 15.70 -1.20 8.45
CA ASP A 102 15.65 -2.45 9.22
C ASP A 102 15.39 -2.20 10.71
N LYS A 103 16.03 -1.19 11.30
CA LYS A 103 15.84 -0.82 12.71
C LYS A 103 14.44 -0.26 12.99
N GLU A 104 13.87 0.44 12.03
CA GLU A 104 12.52 1.00 12.14
C GLU A 104 11.46 -0.10 12.01
N VAL A 105 11.64 -1.00 11.03
CA VAL A 105 10.84 -2.23 10.87
C VAL A 105 10.88 -3.05 12.14
N ASP A 106 12.06 -3.18 12.72
CA ASP A 106 12.27 -3.90 13.96
C ASP A 106 11.48 -3.33 15.13
N SER A 107 11.55 -2.01 15.31
CA SER A 107 10.84 -1.32 16.38
C SER A 107 9.33 -1.41 16.18
N LEU A 108 8.87 -1.41 14.92
CA LEU A 108 7.46 -1.56 14.58
C LEU A 108 6.95 -2.98 14.84
N LEU A 109 7.73 -4.03 14.55
CA LEU A 109 7.34 -5.41 14.86
C LEU A 109 7.14 -5.61 16.37
N ASP A 110 8.07 -5.10 17.19
CA ASP A 110 7.93 -5.14 18.66
C ASP A 110 6.71 -4.35 19.13
N TRP A 111 6.49 -3.16 18.56
CA TRP A 111 5.35 -2.33 18.91
C TRP A 111 4.02 -2.99 18.55
N LEU A 112 3.89 -3.50 17.31
CA LEU A 112 2.68 -4.19 16.84
C LEU A 112 2.38 -5.43 17.68
N SER A 113 3.42 -6.19 18.08
CA SER A 113 3.26 -7.33 18.97
C SER A 113 2.85 -6.91 20.38
N GLY A 114 3.47 -5.86 20.94
CA GLY A 114 3.08 -5.28 22.22
C GLY A 114 1.65 -4.73 22.25
N GLN A 115 1.14 -4.25 21.10
CA GLN A 115 -0.26 -3.85 20.92
C GLN A 115 -1.22 -5.03 20.66
N LYS A 116 -0.74 -6.27 20.66
CA LYS A 116 -1.51 -7.48 20.33
C LYS A 116 -2.15 -7.46 18.94
N LEU A 117 -1.50 -6.78 18.00
CA LEU A 117 -1.87 -6.81 16.58
C LEU A 117 -1.18 -7.98 15.86
N LEU A 118 0.00 -8.38 16.34
CA LEU A 118 0.74 -9.55 15.91
C LEU A 118 1.04 -10.46 17.10
N ASP A 119 0.87 -11.76 16.92
CA ASP A 119 1.39 -12.75 17.86
C ASP A 119 2.84 -13.10 17.48
N PHE A 120 3.69 -13.34 18.46
CA PHE A 120 5.06 -13.80 18.26
C PHE A 120 5.20 -15.22 18.79
N ASP A 121 5.56 -16.14 17.91
CA ASP A 121 5.84 -17.53 18.26
C ASP A 121 7.32 -17.69 18.61
N GLU A 122 7.62 -17.86 19.91
CA GLU A 122 8.99 -18.04 20.40
C GLU A 122 9.68 -19.29 19.85
N GLN A 123 8.94 -20.33 19.47
CA GLN A 123 9.54 -21.58 18.97
C GLN A 123 10.05 -21.43 17.54
N SER A 124 9.25 -20.78 16.69
CA SER A 124 9.60 -20.59 15.27
C SER A 124 10.29 -19.26 14.99
N GLY A 125 10.24 -18.30 15.93
CA GLY A 125 10.75 -16.94 15.76
C GLY A 125 9.91 -16.10 14.79
N ASN A 126 8.69 -16.55 14.48
CA ASN A 126 7.81 -15.91 13.51
C ASN A 126 6.80 -14.99 14.19
N PHE A 127 6.51 -13.90 13.49
CA PHE A 127 5.33 -13.08 13.73
C PHE A 127 4.18 -13.59 12.86
N LEU A 128 2.98 -13.55 13.41
CA LEU A 128 1.76 -13.95 12.74
C LEU A 128 0.60 -13.03 13.15
N HIS A 129 -0.46 -13.08 12.35
CA HIS A 129 -1.70 -12.37 12.65
C HIS A 129 -2.26 -12.81 14.01
N ALA A 130 -2.67 -11.86 14.86
CA ALA A 130 -3.24 -12.20 16.15
C ALA A 130 -4.50 -13.08 16.00
N ALA A 131 -4.50 -14.26 16.62
CA ALA A 131 -5.57 -15.27 16.45
C ALA A 131 -6.88 -14.89 17.16
N GLU A 132 -6.80 -14.11 18.25
CA GLU A 132 -7.94 -13.72 19.07
C GLU A 132 -8.47 -12.33 18.68
N ASN A 133 -9.30 -12.29 17.63
CA ASN A 133 -10.41 -11.37 17.26
C ASN A 133 -10.33 -9.82 17.44
N ALA A 134 -9.52 -9.26 18.33
CA ALA A 134 -9.52 -7.85 18.65
C ALA A 134 -8.42 -7.03 17.96
N GLY A 135 -7.33 -7.63 17.48
CA GLY A 135 -6.28 -6.92 16.74
C GLY A 135 -6.38 -7.08 15.22
N SER A 136 -7.11 -8.10 14.78
CA SER A 136 -7.15 -8.51 13.38
C SER A 136 -7.77 -7.46 12.44
N PRO A 137 -8.96 -6.90 12.75
CA PRO A 137 -9.54 -5.82 11.96
C PRO A 137 -8.67 -4.56 11.90
N GLN A 138 -7.91 -4.26 12.95
CA GLN A 138 -7.07 -3.07 13.08
C GLN A 138 -5.81 -3.20 12.25
N LEU A 139 -5.17 -4.38 12.27
CA LEU A 139 -4.02 -4.65 11.40
C LEU A 139 -4.45 -4.58 9.92
N GLN A 140 -5.62 -5.13 9.59
CA GLN A 140 -6.16 -5.04 8.23
C GLN A 140 -6.52 -3.58 7.85
N LEU A 141 -7.13 -2.81 8.75
CA LEU A 141 -7.40 -1.39 8.53
C LEU A 141 -6.10 -0.61 8.26
N LEU A 142 -5.03 -0.94 9.00
CA LEU A 142 -3.72 -0.35 8.82
C LEU A 142 -3.11 -0.73 7.46
N ALA A 143 -3.13 -2.01 7.08
CA ALA A 143 -2.67 -2.48 5.78
C ALA A 143 -3.41 -1.79 4.62
N ASN A 144 -4.74 -1.64 4.74
CA ASN A 144 -5.60 -0.99 3.74
C ASN A 144 -5.22 0.47 3.45
N VAL A 145 -4.44 1.13 4.32
CA VAL A 145 -3.92 2.47 4.04
C VAL A 145 -3.06 2.49 2.79
N ILE A 146 -2.23 1.45 2.56
CA ILE A 146 -1.26 1.40 1.46
C ILE A 146 -1.49 0.27 0.45
N SER A 147 -2.38 -0.69 0.74
CA SER A 147 -2.74 -1.77 -0.19
C SER A 147 -3.05 -1.28 -1.61
N PRO A 148 -3.83 -0.20 -1.84
CA PRO A 148 -4.12 0.25 -3.21
C PRO A 148 -2.87 0.69 -3.98
N THR A 149 -1.91 1.32 -3.30
CA THR A 149 -0.62 1.70 -3.89
C THR A 149 0.20 0.46 -4.25
N LEU A 150 0.28 -0.54 -3.35
CA LEU A 150 0.96 -1.82 -3.62
C LEU A 150 0.32 -2.56 -4.80
N GLU A 151 -1.01 -2.59 -4.86
CA GLU A 151 -1.77 -3.21 -5.94
C GLU A 151 -1.47 -2.55 -7.29
N LEU A 152 -1.44 -1.21 -7.32
CA LEU A 152 -1.07 -0.47 -8.53
C LEU A 152 0.39 -0.74 -8.93
N TYR A 153 1.33 -0.76 -7.98
CA TYR A 153 2.73 -1.10 -8.26
C TYR A 153 2.87 -2.52 -8.81
N TYR A 154 2.16 -3.49 -8.22
CA TYR A 154 2.16 -4.86 -8.73
C TYR A 154 1.54 -4.96 -10.13
N LEU A 155 0.45 -4.24 -10.40
CA LEU A 155 -0.13 -4.13 -11.74
C LEU A 155 0.90 -3.59 -12.74
N MET A 156 1.63 -2.54 -12.40
CA MET A 156 2.71 -1.99 -13.24
C MET A 156 3.79 -3.04 -13.54
N ILE A 157 4.20 -3.82 -12.54
CA ILE A 157 5.15 -4.92 -12.71
C ILE A 157 4.62 -6.00 -13.66
N VAL A 158 3.36 -6.41 -13.50
CA VAL A 158 2.71 -7.38 -14.40
C VAL A 158 2.70 -6.85 -15.84
N MET A 159 2.31 -5.59 -16.04
CA MET A 159 2.28 -4.96 -17.37
C MET A 159 3.67 -4.89 -18.03
N LEU A 160 4.70 -4.55 -17.24
CA LEU A 160 6.09 -4.52 -17.70
C LEU A 160 6.59 -5.92 -18.07
N ARG A 161 6.31 -6.93 -17.24
CA ARG A 161 6.68 -8.32 -17.49
C ARG A 161 6.04 -8.85 -18.78
N ASP A 162 4.74 -8.64 -18.95
CA ASP A 162 3.99 -9.15 -20.09
C ASP A 162 4.33 -8.38 -21.40
N SER A 163 5.01 -7.23 -21.27
CA SER A 163 5.49 -6.43 -22.40
C SER A 163 6.98 -6.61 -22.72
N ARG A 164 7.72 -7.49 -22.02
CA ARG A 164 9.18 -7.69 -22.20
C ARG A 164 9.58 -7.98 -23.65
N GLU A 165 8.76 -8.74 -24.36
CA GLU A 165 9.01 -9.14 -25.75
C GLU A 165 8.46 -8.14 -26.78
N LYS A 166 7.69 -7.14 -26.32
CA LYS A 166 7.05 -6.14 -27.18
C LYS A 166 7.90 -4.87 -27.19
N LYS A 167 8.05 -4.25 -28.37
CA LYS A 167 8.56 -2.87 -28.47
C LYS A 167 7.47 -1.92 -28.00
N ILE A 168 7.43 -1.68 -26.70
CA ILE A 168 6.48 -0.76 -26.09
C ILE A 168 7.24 0.42 -25.50
N SER A 169 6.79 1.63 -25.85
CA SER A 169 7.34 2.85 -25.30
C SER A 169 6.94 3.03 -23.84
N ARG A 170 7.65 3.91 -23.13
CA ARG A 170 7.30 4.34 -21.78
C ARG A 170 5.88 4.90 -21.72
N ASP A 171 5.55 5.82 -22.62
CA ASP A 171 4.25 6.49 -22.67
C ASP A 171 3.12 5.48 -22.91
N ASP A 172 3.37 4.48 -23.76
CA ASP A 172 2.40 3.42 -24.02
C ASP A 172 2.20 2.53 -22.79
N ILE A 173 3.24 2.21 -22.02
CA ILE A 173 3.09 1.47 -20.76
C ILE A 173 2.32 2.29 -19.75
N GLU A 174 2.65 3.57 -19.56
CA GLU A 174 1.93 4.45 -18.63
C GLU A 174 0.44 4.50 -18.99
N LYS A 175 0.13 4.70 -20.27
CA LYS A 175 -1.25 4.75 -20.77
C LYS A 175 -1.97 3.41 -20.62
N LYS A 176 -1.34 2.28 -20.97
CA LYS A 176 -1.97 0.96 -20.85
C LYS A 176 -2.21 0.59 -19.40
N SER A 177 -1.23 0.78 -18.54
CA SER A 177 -1.37 0.50 -17.11
C SER A 177 -2.45 1.35 -16.46
N PHE A 178 -2.56 2.63 -16.85
CA PHE A 178 -3.64 3.50 -16.40
C PHE A 178 -5.03 2.97 -16.80
N LEU A 179 -5.19 2.47 -18.03
CA LEU A 179 -6.45 1.87 -18.49
C LEU A 179 -6.78 0.56 -17.76
N VAL A 180 -5.78 -0.29 -17.52
CA VAL A 180 -5.98 -1.54 -16.77
C VAL A 180 -6.29 -1.24 -15.31
N ALA A 181 -5.64 -0.26 -14.69
CA ALA A 181 -5.92 0.17 -13.32
C ALA A 181 -7.36 0.68 -13.17
N GLN A 182 -7.84 1.52 -14.09
CA GLN A 182 -9.26 1.93 -14.11
C GLN A 182 -10.20 0.74 -14.22
N ARG A 183 -9.88 -0.23 -15.08
CA ARG A 183 -10.71 -1.43 -15.26
C ARG A 183 -10.75 -2.29 -13.99
N VAL A 184 -9.62 -2.49 -13.32
CA VAL A 184 -9.57 -3.20 -12.03
C VAL A 184 -10.44 -2.47 -11.00
N ALA A 185 -10.32 -1.14 -10.91
CA ALA A 185 -11.14 -0.35 -10.00
C ALA A 185 -12.65 -0.47 -10.29
N MET A 186 -13.05 -0.50 -11.57
CA MET A 186 -14.45 -0.69 -11.97
C MET A 186 -14.98 -2.09 -11.67
N ILE A 187 -14.20 -3.15 -11.95
CA ILE A 187 -14.62 -4.55 -11.76
C ILE A 187 -14.79 -4.88 -10.27
N HIS A 188 -13.92 -4.34 -9.43
CA HIS A 188 -13.89 -4.65 -8.00
C HIS A 188 -14.52 -3.55 -7.14
N GLU A 189 -15.20 -2.57 -7.77
CA GLU A 189 -15.83 -1.42 -7.10
C GLU A 189 -14.87 -0.71 -6.12
N LEU A 190 -13.58 -0.64 -6.48
CA LEU A 190 -12.55 -0.04 -5.64
C LEU A 190 -12.66 1.48 -5.71
N ASN A 191 -12.99 2.10 -4.59
CA ASN A 191 -13.08 3.54 -4.45
C ASN A 191 -11.75 4.16 -3.96
N SER A 192 -10.62 3.74 -4.55
CA SER A 192 -9.30 4.31 -4.23
C SER A 192 -8.86 5.32 -5.29
N PRO A 193 -8.41 6.52 -4.90
CA PRO A 193 -7.92 7.53 -5.84
C PRO A 193 -6.63 7.09 -6.55
N ASP A 194 -5.87 6.17 -5.95
CA ASP A 194 -4.58 5.69 -6.45
C ASP A 194 -4.71 5.07 -7.86
N PHE A 195 -5.78 4.30 -8.13
CA PHE A 195 -6.02 3.67 -9.44
C PHE A 195 -6.35 4.66 -10.56
N SER A 196 -6.65 5.91 -10.22
CA SER A 196 -6.90 7.01 -11.18
C SER A 196 -5.77 8.04 -11.20
N ASP A 197 -4.66 7.78 -10.51
CA ASP A 197 -3.54 8.71 -10.41
C ASP A 197 -2.45 8.40 -11.46
N LYS A 198 -2.38 9.25 -12.49
CA LYS A 198 -1.34 9.15 -13.53
C LYS A 198 0.06 9.48 -13.01
N HIS A 199 0.16 10.37 -12.04
CA HIS A 199 1.44 10.79 -11.47
C HIS A 199 2.06 9.66 -10.66
N LEU A 200 1.25 8.92 -9.89
CA LEU A 200 1.71 7.73 -9.16
C LEU A 200 2.30 6.67 -10.10
N ILE A 201 1.66 6.42 -11.24
CA ILE A 201 2.13 5.51 -12.29
C ILE A 201 3.47 5.98 -12.88
N ALA A 202 3.53 7.24 -13.33
CA ALA A 202 4.72 7.81 -13.95
C ALA A 202 5.91 7.83 -12.97
N ASN A 203 5.67 8.23 -11.72
CA ASN A 203 6.67 8.23 -10.67
C ASN A 203 7.23 6.85 -10.38
N PHE A 204 6.37 5.83 -10.32
CA PHE A 204 6.80 4.47 -10.06
C PHE A 204 7.72 3.96 -11.18
N LEU A 205 7.39 4.21 -12.45
CA LEU A 205 8.29 3.88 -13.56
C LEU A 205 9.63 4.61 -13.46
N THR A 206 9.62 5.91 -13.13
CA THR A 206 10.85 6.66 -12.92
C THR A 206 11.68 6.07 -11.77
N GLN A 207 11.03 5.57 -10.71
CA GLN A 207 11.76 4.92 -9.62
C GLN A 207 12.30 3.55 -10.03
N LEU A 208 11.56 2.75 -10.79
CA LEU A 208 12.05 1.47 -11.31
C LEU A 208 13.29 1.68 -12.17
N GLU A 209 13.32 2.72 -12.99
CA GLU A 209 14.49 3.09 -13.81
C GLU A 209 15.68 3.52 -12.94
N LYS A 210 15.44 4.40 -11.95
CA LYS A 210 16.50 4.89 -11.04
C LYS A 210 17.09 3.79 -10.16
N ASN A 211 16.28 2.84 -9.74
CA ASN A 211 16.72 1.65 -8.99
C ASN A 211 17.23 0.54 -9.92
N ARG A 212 17.46 0.84 -11.21
CA ARG A 212 17.99 -0.08 -12.22
C ARG A 212 17.15 -1.33 -12.44
N CYS A 213 15.89 -1.37 -12.01
CA CYS A 213 14.95 -2.47 -12.26
C CYS A 213 14.53 -2.52 -13.73
N ILE A 214 14.47 -1.37 -14.39
CA ILE A 214 14.20 -1.26 -15.83
C ILE A 214 15.24 -0.36 -16.50
N ARG A 215 15.43 -0.56 -17.81
CA ARG A 215 16.26 0.29 -18.67
C ARG A 215 15.53 0.59 -19.97
N LEU A 216 15.60 1.83 -20.41
CA LEU A 216 15.15 2.22 -21.75
C LEU A 216 16.21 1.80 -22.78
N ARG A 217 15.78 1.09 -23.81
CA ARG A 217 16.60 0.70 -24.96
C ARG A 217 16.62 1.82 -26.00
N ASP A 218 17.61 1.76 -26.89
CA ASP A 218 17.75 2.72 -28.00
C ASP A 218 16.60 2.63 -29.03
N ASP A 219 15.79 1.56 -28.98
CA ASP A 219 14.62 1.34 -29.83
C ASP A 219 13.28 1.74 -29.18
N ASP A 220 13.34 2.61 -28.16
CA ASP A 220 12.24 3.02 -27.29
C ASP A 220 11.58 1.87 -26.51
N GLY A 221 12.16 0.66 -26.52
CA GLY A 221 11.68 -0.47 -25.74
C GLY A 221 12.12 -0.43 -24.28
N ILE A 222 11.43 -1.20 -23.43
CA ILE A 222 11.81 -1.37 -22.01
C ILE A 222 12.42 -2.75 -21.79
N GLU A 223 13.60 -2.77 -21.19
CA GLU A 223 14.27 -3.99 -20.72
C GLU A 223 14.17 -4.10 -19.19
N CYS A 224 13.78 -5.28 -18.69
CA CYS A 224 13.75 -5.57 -17.26
C CYS A 224 15.08 -6.19 -16.82
N SER A 225 15.68 -5.70 -15.75
CA SER A 225 16.95 -6.20 -15.21
C SER A 225 16.77 -7.30 -14.15
N GLY A 226 17.88 -7.80 -13.57
CA GLY A 226 17.84 -8.81 -12.50
C GLY A 226 17.05 -8.38 -11.26
N ASP A 227 17.19 -7.12 -10.84
CA ASP A 227 16.52 -6.58 -9.65
C ASP A 227 15.00 -6.50 -9.81
N PHE A 228 14.50 -6.45 -11.05
CA PHE A 228 13.07 -6.48 -11.35
C PHE A 228 12.40 -7.73 -10.77
N SER A 229 13.04 -8.90 -10.91
CA SER A 229 12.47 -10.17 -10.45
C SER A 229 12.33 -10.21 -8.92
N LEU A 230 13.24 -9.54 -8.22
CA LEU A 230 13.21 -9.42 -6.77
C LEU A 230 12.07 -8.50 -6.33
N VAL A 231 11.88 -7.35 -6.99
CA VAL A 231 10.76 -6.44 -6.73
C VAL A 231 9.42 -7.11 -7.03
N GLU A 232 9.31 -7.83 -8.15
CA GLU A 232 8.12 -8.58 -8.51
C GLU A 232 7.74 -9.62 -7.44
N LYS A 233 8.73 -10.42 -7.01
CA LYS A 233 8.52 -11.43 -5.97
C LYS A 233 8.06 -10.79 -4.66
N ASN A 234 8.78 -9.77 -4.17
CA ASN A 234 8.47 -9.14 -2.88
C ASN A 234 7.12 -8.41 -2.91
N LEU A 235 6.79 -7.66 -3.97
CA LEU A 235 5.46 -7.05 -4.10
C LEU A 235 4.37 -8.13 -4.05
N SER A 236 4.55 -9.24 -4.75
CA SER A 236 3.54 -10.30 -4.80
C SER A 236 3.23 -10.95 -3.45
N LEU A 237 4.16 -10.87 -2.49
CA LEU A 237 4.01 -11.39 -1.12
C LEU A 237 3.25 -10.40 -0.21
N LEU A 238 3.29 -9.11 -0.53
CA LEU A 238 2.61 -8.05 0.24
C LEU A 238 1.14 -7.88 -0.16
N LEU A 239 0.69 -8.55 -1.22
CA LEU A 239 -0.68 -8.49 -1.71
C LEU A 239 -1.51 -9.66 -1.17
N SER A 240 -2.80 -9.42 -0.95
CA SER A 240 -3.73 -10.51 -0.69
C SER A 240 -3.86 -11.43 -1.92
N PRO A 241 -4.11 -12.74 -1.73
CA PRO A 241 -4.32 -13.66 -2.85
C PRO A 241 -5.44 -13.23 -3.80
N GLN A 242 -6.49 -12.60 -3.26
CA GLN A 242 -7.64 -12.09 -4.00
C GLN A 242 -7.24 -10.92 -4.90
N ALA A 243 -6.54 -9.91 -4.35
CA ALA A 243 -6.05 -8.76 -5.12
C ALA A 243 -5.08 -9.18 -6.22
N ARG A 244 -4.16 -10.11 -5.91
CA ARG A 244 -3.23 -10.66 -6.91
C ARG A 244 -3.96 -11.35 -8.06
N SER A 245 -4.96 -12.18 -7.75
CA SER A 245 -5.77 -12.87 -8.74
C SER A 245 -6.54 -11.89 -9.64
N ALA A 246 -7.18 -10.89 -9.04
CA ALA A 246 -7.91 -9.82 -9.72
C ALA A 246 -7.05 -9.09 -10.77
N ILE A 247 -5.85 -8.66 -10.36
CA ILE A 247 -4.92 -7.97 -11.25
C ILE A 247 -4.47 -8.87 -12.40
N LEU A 248 -4.08 -10.12 -12.11
CA LEU A 248 -3.61 -11.06 -13.13
C LEU A 248 -4.69 -11.42 -14.14
N GLN A 249 -5.94 -11.62 -13.71
CA GLN A 249 -7.07 -11.90 -14.60
C GLN A 249 -7.37 -10.71 -15.53
N THR A 250 -7.36 -9.50 -14.96
CA THR A 250 -7.67 -8.28 -15.73
C THR A 250 -6.57 -7.95 -16.74
N ALA A 251 -5.30 -8.13 -16.37
CA ALA A 251 -4.15 -7.92 -17.25
C ALA A 251 -4.11 -8.92 -18.42
N LYS A 252 -4.36 -10.21 -18.17
CA LYS A 252 -4.37 -11.27 -19.21
C LYS A 252 -5.47 -11.10 -20.26
N THR A 253 -6.55 -10.41 -19.93
CA THR A 253 -7.65 -10.21 -20.90
C THR A 253 -7.25 -9.22 -22.03
N GLN A 254 -6.03 -8.69 -22.04
CA GLN A 254 -5.49 -7.80 -23.09
C GLN A 254 -4.31 -8.38 -23.90
N SER A 255 -3.83 -9.59 -23.58
CA SER A 255 -2.80 -10.30 -24.36
C SER A 255 -3.41 -11.11 -25.48
#